data_AF-A0A1M5UWP6-F1
#
_entry.id   AF-A0A1M5UWP6-F1
#
_cell.length_a   1.000
_cell.length_b   1.000
_cell.length_c   1.000
_cell.angle_alpha   90.00
_cell.angle_beta   90.00
_cell.angle_gamma   90.00
#
_symmetry.space_group_name_H-M   'P 1'
#
loop_
_entity.id
_entity.type
_entity.pdbx_description
1 polymer ?
#
loop_
_entity_poly.entity_id
_entity_poly.type
_entity_poly.pdbx_seq_one_letter_code
_entity_poly.pdbx_strand_id
1 'polypeptide(L)' 'MTLREFVGRCHPNGNATVAHAATHYRWSPGSRTRSRCPNCGTELELSERHVLVALSGEIGGDDRYHLCDEACVAAWLGTE' A
#
# COMPACT_ATOMS: atom_id res chain seq x y z
N MET A 1 -1.83 -8.79 -12.08
CA MET A 1 -0.81 -9.01 -11.03
C MET A 1 -1.51 -9.33 -9.73
N THR A 2 -0.97 -10.30 -9.01
CA THR A 2 -1.34 -10.64 -7.64
C THR A 2 -0.47 -9.86 -6.66
N LEU A 3 -0.97 -9.59 -5.46
CA LEU A 3 -0.26 -8.75 -4.48
C LEU A 3 1.14 -9.27 -4.12
N ARG A 4 1.32 -10.60 -4.13
CA ARG A 4 2.62 -11.23 -3.89
C ARG A 4 3.69 -10.89 -4.92
N GLU A 5 3.30 -10.58 -6.16
CA GLU A 5 4.24 -10.22 -7.23
C GLU A 5 4.88 -8.84 -7.02
N PHE A 6 4.31 -8.01 -6.14
CA PHE A 6 4.90 -6.73 -5.77
C PHE A 6 5.99 -6.86 -4.71
N VAL A 7 6.00 -7.94 -3.91
CA VAL A 7 7.01 -8.15 -2.87
C VAL A 7 8.39 -8.29 -3.51
N GLY A 8 9.37 -7.54 -2.99
CA GLY A 8 10.72 -7.45 -3.52
C GLY A 8 10.91 -6.40 -4.62
N ARG A 9 9.86 -5.68 -5.04
CA ARG A 9 10.00 -4.57 -5.99
C ARG A 9 10.48 -3.30 -5.30
N CYS A 10 11.37 -2.59 -5.96
CA CYS A 10 11.82 -1.28 -5.50
C CYS A 10 10.78 -0.22 -5.84
N HIS A 11 10.52 0.67 -4.89
CA HIS A 11 9.70 1.85 -5.10
C HIS A 11 10.50 2.89 -5.91
N PRO A 12 9.91 3.54 -6.93
CA PRO A 12 10.65 4.41 -7.86
C PRO A 12 11.32 5.62 -7.19
N ASN A 13 10.80 6.08 -6.05
CA ASN A 13 11.33 7.25 -5.32
C ASN A 13 12.53 6.96 -4.39
N GLY A 14 13.13 5.76 -4.41
CA GLY A 14 14.35 5.51 -3.62
C GLY A 14 14.71 4.03 -3.42
N ASN A 15 15.55 3.75 -2.43
CA ASN A 15 16.00 2.40 -2.06
C ASN A 15 14.97 1.59 -1.24
N ALA A 16 13.71 2.03 -1.20
CA ALA A 16 12.67 1.36 -0.45
C ALA A 16 12.14 0.17 -1.25
N THR A 17 12.09 -1.01 -0.63
CA THR A 17 11.60 -2.24 -1.27
C THR A 17 10.28 -2.64 -0.66
N VAL A 18 9.34 -3.12 -1.47
CA VAL A 18 8.09 -3.69 -0.97
C VAL A 18 8.40 -4.95 -0.18
N ALA A 19 8.26 -4.89 1.14
CA ALA A 19 8.44 -6.04 2.01
C ALA A 19 7.15 -6.86 2.14
N HIS A 20 6.00 -6.18 2.05
CA HIS A 20 4.71 -6.82 2.18
C HIS A 20 3.65 -6.11 1.34
N ALA A 21 2.79 -6.88 0.70
CA ALA A 21 1.60 -6.39 0.03
C ALA A 21 0.46 -7.38 0.27
N ALA A 22 -0.63 -6.92 0.87
CA ALA A 22 -1.78 -7.74 1.17
C ALA A 22 -3.09 -6.95 1.15
N THR A 23 -4.18 -7.63 0.84
CA THR A 23 -5.51 -7.08 1.02
C THR A 23 -5.75 -6.90 2.51
N HIS A 24 -6.12 -5.68 2.89
CA HIS A 24 -6.32 -5.30 4.27
C HIS A 24 -7.75 -4.79 4.47
N TYR A 25 -8.29 -5.15 5.62
CA TYR A 25 -9.62 -4.77 6.07
C TYR A 25 -9.50 -4.43 7.55
N ARG A 26 -9.45 -3.13 7.86
CA ARG A 26 -9.34 -2.66 9.23
C ARG A 26 -10.71 -2.27 9.75
N TRP A 27 -11.43 -3.26 10.25
CA TRP A 27 -12.64 -2.96 11.00
C TRP A 27 -12.28 -2.55 12.42
N SER A 28 -12.81 -1.40 12.84
CA SER A 28 -12.69 -0.92 14.22
C SER A 28 -14.04 -0.37 14.67
N PRO A 29 -14.63 -0.90 15.75
CA PRO A 29 -15.93 -0.43 16.22
C PRO A 29 -15.84 1.04 16.65
N GLY A 30 -16.68 1.88 16.07
CA GLY A 30 -16.80 3.30 16.42
C GLY A 30 -15.76 4.24 15.80
N SER A 31 -14.84 3.76 14.96
CA SER A 31 -13.84 4.63 14.32
C SER A 31 -13.77 4.42 12.81
N ARG A 32 -14.16 5.46 12.05
CA ARG A 32 -13.94 5.53 10.60
C ARG A 32 -12.54 6.08 10.37
N THR A 33 -11.55 5.20 10.34
CA THR A 33 -10.19 5.61 9.98
C THR A 33 -10.14 5.80 8.48
N ARG A 34 -9.71 6.99 8.06
CA ARG A 34 -9.52 7.34 6.65
C ARG A 34 -8.05 7.44 6.35
N SER A 35 -7.66 7.01 5.16
CA SER A 35 -6.32 7.20 4.61
C SER A 35 -6.47 7.77 3.21
N ARG A 36 -5.40 8.31 2.65
CA ARG A 36 -5.37 8.74 1.25
C ARG A 36 -4.54 7.78 0.43
N CYS A 37 -5.03 7.38 -0.74
CA CYS A 37 -4.24 6.61 -1.69
C CYS A 37 -3.07 7.48 -2.18
N PRO A 38 -1.80 7.06 -2.00
CA PRO A 38 -0.65 7.83 -2.45
C PRO A 38 -0.54 7.90 -3.98
N ASN A 39 -1.19 6.99 -4.71
CA ASN A 39 -1.17 6.97 -6.18
C ASN A 39 -2.16 7.97 -6.80
N CYS A 40 -3.45 7.86 -6.46
CA CYS A 40 -4.52 8.62 -7.11
C CYS A 40 -5.15 9.70 -6.22
N GLY A 41 -4.77 9.78 -4.94
CA GLY A 41 -5.31 10.77 -4.00
C GLY A 41 -6.72 10.50 -3.50
N THR A 42 -7.35 9.39 -3.89
CA THR A 42 -8.67 8.97 -3.39
C THR A 42 -8.66 8.77 -1.88
N GLU A 43 -9.72 9.25 -1.20
CA GLU A 43 -9.94 8.96 0.22
C GLU A 43 -10.40 7.51 0.37
N LEU A 44 -9.70 6.75 1.20
CA LEU A 44 -9.95 5.35 1.51
C LEU A 44 -10.51 5.25 2.92
N GLU A 45 -11.68 4.64 3.07
CA GLU A 45 -12.13 4.18 4.38
C GLU A 45 -11.44 2.85 4.69
N LEU A 46 -10.61 2.81 5.74
CA LEU A 46 -9.88 1.59 6.11
C LEU A 46 -10.80 0.47 6.61
N SER A 47 -12.07 0.79 6.85
CA SER A 47 -13.13 -0.19 7.08
C SER A 47 -13.60 -0.89 5.82
N GLU A 48 -13.16 -0.49 4.63
CA GLU A 48 -13.44 -1.16 3.37
C GLU A 48 -12.25 -2.02 2.92
N ARG A 49 -12.44 -2.80 1.85
CA ARG A 49 -11.36 -3.62 1.28
C ARG A 49 -10.39 -2.73 0.51
N HIS A 50 -9.14 -2.68 0.97
CA HIS A 50 -8.06 -1.93 0.34
C HIS A 50 -6.77 -2.77 0.34
N VAL A 51 -5.72 -2.27 -0.30
CA VAL A 51 -4.40 -2.90 -0.29
C VAL A 51 -3.49 -2.18 0.67
N LEU A 52 -2.83 -2.92 1.55
CA LEU A 52 -1.77 -2.44 2.40
C LEU A 52 -0.43 -2.84 1.80
N VAL A 53 0.44 -1.87 1.57
CA VAL A 53 1.82 -2.09 1.13
C VAL A 53 2.77 -1.56 2.20
N ALA A 54 3.65 -2.42 2.69
CA ALA A 54 4.74 -2.04 3.58
C ALA A 54 6.03 -1.95 2.77
N LEU A 55 6.70 -0.80 2.87
CA LEU A 55 8.03 -0.60 2.33
C LEU A 55 9.06 -0.79 3.44
N SER A 56 10.12 -1.56 3.17
CA SER A 56 11.31 -1.63 4.02
C SER A 56 12.42 -0.76 3.43
N GLY A 57 13.00 0.10 4.27
CA GLY A 57 14.17 0.94 3.99
C GLY A 57 15.27 0.77 5.05
N GLU A 58 16.45 1.35 4.80
CA GLU A 58 17.73 0.95 5.40
C GLU A 58 17.77 0.96 6.95
N ILE A 59 16.98 1.78 7.66
CA ILE A 59 16.90 1.72 9.13
C ILE A 59 15.47 2.04 9.63
N GLY A 60 14.77 1.01 10.10
CA GLY A 60 13.83 1.12 11.24
C GLY A 60 12.43 1.70 11.03
N GLY A 61 11.97 1.90 9.80
CA GLY A 61 10.60 2.35 9.52
C GLY A 61 9.91 1.51 8.44
N ASP A 62 9.02 0.60 8.84
CA ASP A 62 8.02 0.02 7.93
C ASP A 62 6.99 1.10 7.59
N ASP A 63 7.28 1.93 6.59
CA ASP A 63 6.27 2.86 6.08
C ASP A 63 5.17 2.05 5.40
N ARG A 64 3.95 2.22 5.92
CA ARG A 64 2.75 1.51 5.49
C ARG A 64 1.86 2.43 4.68
N TYR A 65 1.60 2.03 3.45
CA TYR A 65 0.77 2.76 2.50
C TYR A 65 -0.50 1.99 2.21
N HIS A 66 -1.64 2.68 2.22
CA HIS A 66 -2.93 2.11 1.83
C HIS A 66 -3.25 2.55 0.40
N LEU A 67 -3.48 1.60 -0.50
CA LEU A 67 -3.84 1.80 -1.89
C LEU A 67 -5.22 1.19 -2.18
N CYS A 68 -5.87 1.67 -3.22
CA CYS A 68 -7.21 1.21 -3.59
C CYS A 68 -7.22 -0.30 -3.92
N ASP A 69 -6.35 -0.71 -4.84
CA ASP A 69 -6.38 -2.00 -5.51
C ASP A 69 -5.01 -2.32 -6.16
N GLU A 70 -4.87 -3.51 -6.72
CA GLU A 70 -3.63 -3.97 -7.36
C GLU A 70 -3.15 -3.09 -8.54
N ALA A 71 -4.05 -2.49 -9.31
CA ALA A 71 -3.67 -1.60 -10.41
C ALA A 71 -3.11 -0.28 -9.88
N CYS A 72 -3.67 0.26 -8.80
CA CYS A 72 -3.08 1.40 -8.11
C CYS A 72 -1.67 1.08 -7.57
N VAL A 73 -1.43 -0.13 -7.08
CA VAL A 73 -0.08 -0.56 -6.66
C VAL A 73 0.89 -0.63 -7.84
N ALA A 74 0.46 -1.22 -8.96
CA ALA A 74 1.30 -1.32 -10.14
C ALA A 74 1.68 0.07 -10.69
N ALA A 75 0.71 0.98 -10.82
CA ALA A 75 0.97 2.36 -11.25
C ALA A 75 1.87 3.10 -10.26
N TRP A 76 1.63 2.94 -8.95
CA TRP A 76 2.44 3.57 -7.91
C TRP A 76 3.90 3.11 -7.91
N LEU A 77 4.14 1.84 -8.21
CA LEU A 77 5.49 1.27 -8.33
C LEU A 77 6.12 1.50 -9.72
N GLY A 78 5.40 2.10 -10.67
CA GLY A 78 5.88 2.32 -12.03
C GLY A 78 6.05 1.02 -12.82
N THR A 79 5.21 0.02 -12.57
CA THR A 79 5.33 -1.33 -13.17
C THR A 79 4.21 -1.64 -14.16
N GLU A 80 3.82 -0.65 -14.96
CA GLU A 80 2.85 -0.78 -16.05
C GLU A 80 3.37 -1.62 -17.21
#